data_AF-A0A7S0UGF8-F1
#
_entry.id   AF-A0A7S0UGF8-F1
#
_cell.length_a   1.000
_cell.length_b   1.000
_cell.length_c   1.000
_cell.angle_alpha   90.00
_cell.angle_beta   90.00
_cell.angle_gamma   90.00
#
_symmetry.space_group_name_H-M   'P 1'
#
loop_
_entity.id
_entity.type
_entity.pdbx_description
1 polymer ?
#
loop_
_entity_poly.entity_id
_entity_poly.type
_entity_poly.pdbx_seq_one_letter_code
_entity_poly.pdbx_strand_id
1 'polypeptide(L)'
;GLQGSLFFAFFMAQWEEYYTGSLPHAMGNFGVTEVNYSLGAFAIFNSFIDREQFWTRLMGDLIPEAISSYVPTFVLGMELRHFGLGGWMSISLILILGSFYRVLNHEFVTNNNLRFSAVSKLLTPFLIAVAPCWLPKHVIVNETRYISVCLGLLCSFLTKKMICFSMAKQSYASLQMEAFPYFAVIILIRCDYSNSMLINDQIAKALFGSLSMWYAYRLIKWSKMAIAQICERLDIYCFTIKNPRTKAE
;
A
#
# COMPACT_ATOMS: atom_id res chain seq x y z
N GLY A 1 -6.22 8.61 -2.93
CA GLY A 1 -5.43 8.35 -4.15
C GLY A 1 -4.00 7.99 -3.80
N LEU A 2 -3.14 8.99 -3.57
CA LEU A 2 -1.69 8.85 -3.34
C LEU A 2 -1.31 7.74 -2.35
N GLN A 3 -1.97 7.70 -1.19
CA GLN A 3 -1.63 6.75 -0.12
C GLN A 3 -1.92 5.28 -0.54
N GLY A 4 -3.00 5.04 -1.29
CA GLY A 4 -3.34 3.70 -1.78
C GLY A 4 -2.35 3.19 -2.83
N SER A 5 -1.95 4.04 -3.78
CA SER A 5 -0.92 3.70 -4.78
C SER A 5 0.43 3.36 -4.15
N LEU A 6 0.79 4.03 -3.06
CA LEU A 6 2.02 3.72 -2.33
C LEU A 6 1.97 2.32 -1.70
N PHE A 7 0.89 2.02 -0.97
CA PHE A 7 0.79 0.71 -0.32
C PHE A 7 0.77 -0.43 -1.35
N PHE A 8 0.19 -0.20 -2.52
CA PHE A 8 0.23 -1.15 -3.62
C PHE A 8 1.63 -1.30 -4.21
N ALA A 9 2.35 -0.20 -4.46
CA ALA A 9 3.74 -0.26 -4.91
C ALA A 9 4.65 -0.97 -3.90
N PHE A 10 4.46 -0.72 -2.59
CA PHE A 10 5.17 -1.42 -1.53
C PHE A 10 4.79 -2.90 -1.45
N PHE A 11 3.54 -3.26 -1.72
CA PHE A 11 3.17 -4.66 -1.84
C PHE A 11 3.86 -5.32 -3.04
N MET A 12 3.90 -4.67 -4.20
CA MET A 12 4.57 -5.18 -5.41
C MET A 12 6.05 -5.44 -5.19
N ALA A 13 6.72 -4.56 -4.45
CA ALA A 13 8.10 -4.75 -4.00
C ALA A 13 8.31 -6.05 -3.22
N GLN A 14 7.45 -6.27 -2.23
CA GLN A 14 7.54 -7.42 -1.33
C GLN A 14 7.15 -8.71 -2.04
N TRP A 15 6.27 -8.60 -3.04
CA TRP A 15 5.95 -9.69 -3.96
C TRP A 15 7.13 -10.03 -4.88
N GLU A 16 7.87 -9.02 -5.35
CA GLU A 16 9.12 -9.23 -6.10
C GLU A 16 10.20 -9.89 -5.23
N GLU A 17 10.39 -9.42 -4.02
CA GLU A 17 11.32 -10.02 -3.04
C GLU A 17 10.93 -11.47 -2.72
N TYR A 18 9.64 -11.77 -2.56
CA TYR A 18 9.14 -13.12 -2.29
C TYR A 18 9.55 -14.15 -3.36
N TYR A 19 9.61 -13.77 -4.64
CA TYR A 19 9.97 -14.68 -5.73
C TYR A 19 11.44 -14.66 -6.12
N THR A 20 12.10 -13.51 -5.96
CA THR A 20 13.49 -13.32 -6.39
C THR A 20 14.49 -13.54 -5.25
N GLY A 21 14.05 -13.47 -3.99
CA GLY A 21 14.92 -13.50 -2.82
C GLY A 21 15.85 -12.29 -2.73
N SER A 22 15.63 -11.28 -3.57
CA SER A 22 16.50 -10.12 -3.72
C SER A 22 15.69 -8.86 -3.47
N LEU A 23 16.25 -7.96 -2.66
CA LEU A 23 15.63 -6.69 -2.29
C LEU A 23 15.96 -5.48 -3.21
N PRO A 24 16.77 -5.55 -4.30
CA PRO A 24 16.96 -4.36 -5.12
C PRO A 24 15.64 -4.09 -5.81
N HIS A 25 15.11 -2.89 -5.62
CA HIS A 25 13.86 -2.48 -6.24
C HIS A 25 13.98 -2.48 -7.76
N ALA A 26 12.85 -2.56 -8.45
CA ALA A 26 12.71 -2.60 -9.91
C ALA A 26 13.63 -1.69 -10.75
N MET A 27 14.23 -0.63 -10.18
CA MET A 27 15.20 0.26 -10.83
C MET A 27 16.45 0.57 -9.99
N GLY A 28 17.06 -0.43 -9.35
CA GLY A 28 18.40 -0.31 -8.74
C GLY A 28 18.41 -0.17 -7.22
N ASN A 29 19.35 0.63 -6.68
CA ASN A 29 19.59 0.77 -5.24
C ASN A 29 18.55 1.63 -4.50
N PHE A 30 17.56 2.18 -5.20
CA PHE A 30 16.51 2.98 -4.56
C PHE A 30 15.37 2.06 -4.13
N GLY A 31 15.37 1.65 -2.86
CA GLY A 31 14.39 0.75 -2.27
C GLY A 31 13.04 1.42 -1.95
N VAL A 32 12.04 0.61 -1.58
CA VAL A 32 10.77 1.17 -1.08
C VAL A 32 10.92 1.85 0.26
N THR A 33 11.92 1.45 1.02
CA THR A 33 12.19 2.04 2.32
C THR A 33 12.46 3.53 2.18
N GLU A 34 13.30 3.90 1.21
CA GLU A 34 13.62 5.27 0.84
C GLU A 34 12.40 6.02 0.33
N VAL A 35 11.57 5.38 -0.52
CA VAL A 35 10.30 5.96 -1.00
C VAL A 35 9.34 6.23 0.15
N ASN A 36 9.18 5.28 1.07
CA ASN A 36 8.31 5.40 2.25
C ASN A 36 8.80 6.50 3.20
N TYR A 37 10.11 6.58 3.46
CA TYR A 37 10.68 7.65 4.27
C TYR A 37 10.53 9.02 3.60
N SER A 38 10.80 9.10 2.31
CA SER A 38 10.62 10.33 1.53
C SER A 38 9.17 10.81 1.57
N LEU A 39 8.21 9.89 1.60
CA LEU A 39 6.79 10.23 1.69
C LEU A 39 6.33 10.58 3.10
N GLY A 40 6.91 9.96 4.12
CA GLY A 40 6.76 10.41 5.50
C GLY A 40 7.25 11.86 5.65
N ALA A 41 8.45 12.15 5.15
CA ALA A 41 9.02 13.50 5.14
C ALA A 41 8.15 14.48 4.32
N PHE A 42 7.71 14.08 3.13
CA PHE A 42 6.82 14.89 2.29
C PHE A 42 5.47 15.15 2.95
N ALA A 43 4.90 14.18 3.67
CA ALA A 43 3.65 14.37 4.42
C ALA A 43 3.82 15.36 5.58
N ILE A 44 4.96 15.30 6.29
CA ILE A 44 5.31 16.25 7.35
C ILE A 44 5.52 17.64 6.74
N PHE A 45 6.25 17.76 5.64
CA PHE A 45 6.45 19.02 4.93
C PHE A 45 5.11 19.64 4.50
N ASN A 46 4.21 18.85 3.92
CA ASN A 46 2.84 19.27 3.57
C ASN A 46 1.96 19.67 4.77
N SER A 47 2.36 19.38 6.01
CA SER A 47 1.65 19.85 7.21
C SER A 47 2.00 21.30 7.56
N PHE A 48 3.15 21.80 7.10
CA PHE A 48 3.61 23.16 7.36
C PHE A 48 3.20 24.18 6.29
N ILE A 49 2.63 23.71 5.18
CA ILE A 49 2.22 24.55 4.04
C ILE A 49 0.70 24.70 4.03
N ASP A 50 0.21 25.88 3.67
CA ASP A 50 -1.19 26.07 3.30
C ASP A 50 -1.48 25.25 2.03
N ARG A 51 -2.07 24.07 2.24
CA ARG A 51 -2.30 23.08 1.19
C ARG A 51 -3.22 23.63 0.11
N GLU A 52 -4.22 24.41 0.48
CA GLU A 52 -5.18 24.94 -0.49
C GLU A 52 -4.50 25.98 -1.37
N GLN A 53 -3.77 26.91 -0.77
CA GLN A 53 -3.07 27.96 -1.51
C GLN A 53 -1.92 27.39 -2.38
N PHE A 54 -1.17 26.40 -1.90
CA PHE A 54 -0.01 25.88 -2.62
C PHE A 54 -0.40 24.94 -3.76
N TRP A 55 -1.29 23.97 -3.51
CA TRP A 55 -1.61 22.92 -4.47
C TRP A 55 -2.57 23.34 -5.58
N THR A 56 -3.24 24.48 -5.44
CA THR A 56 -4.14 25.07 -6.46
C THR A 56 -3.43 26.01 -7.43
N ARG A 57 -2.15 26.37 -7.18
CA ARG A 57 -1.36 27.19 -8.13
C ARG A 57 -1.22 26.49 -9.47
N LEU A 58 -1.18 27.28 -10.53
CA LEU A 58 -0.93 26.77 -11.87
C LEU A 58 0.56 26.45 -12.02
N MET A 59 0.89 25.42 -12.79
CA MET A 59 2.29 25.09 -13.10
C MET A 59 3.02 26.25 -13.79
N GLY A 60 2.31 27.05 -14.59
CA GLY A 60 2.86 28.24 -15.24
C GLY A 60 3.41 29.28 -14.26
N ASP A 61 2.84 29.40 -13.05
CA ASP A 61 3.28 30.36 -12.04
C ASP A 61 4.59 29.94 -11.34
N LEU A 62 4.93 28.64 -11.41
CA LEU A 62 6.09 28.05 -10.75
C LEU A 62 7.29 27.87 -11.68
N ILE A 63 7.04 27.81 -13.00
CA ILE A 63 8.08 27.56 -14.01
C ILE A 63 8.68 28.90 -14.45
N PRO A 64 10.01 29.07 -14.42
CA PRO A 64 10.66 30.29 -14.92
C PRO A 64 10.31 30.56 -16.40
N GLU A 65 10.14 31.84 -16.75
CA GLU A 65 9.80 32.26 -18.12
C GLU A 65 10.77 31.72 -19.19
N ALA A 66 12.03 31.51 -18.84
CA ALA A 66 13.04 30.92 -19.74
C ALA A 66 12.68 29.49 -20.19
N ILE A 67 11.96 28.71 -19.36
CA ILE A 67 11.61 27.30 -19.62
C ILE A 67 10.18 27.19 -20.15
N SER A 68 9.30 28.16 -19.86
CA SER A 68 7.88 28.09 -20.19
C SER A 68 7.61 27.90 -21.69
N SER A 69 8.47 28.45 -22.57
CA SER A 69 8.38 28.28 -24.03
C SER A 69 8.54 26.84 -24.52
N TYR A 70 9.21 25.97 -23.75
CA TYR A 70 9.42 24.55 -24.09
C TYR A 70 8.36 23.63 -23.48
N VAL A 71 7.55 24.12 -22.54
CA VAL A 71 6.56 23.34 -21.82
C VAL A 71 5.22 23.44 -22.54
N PRO A 72 4.54 22.32 -22.84
CA PRO A 72 3.24 22.36 -23.50
C PRO A 72 2.23 23.22 -22.71
N THR A 73 1.43 24.01 -23.42
CA THR A 73 0.43 24.92 -22.83
C THR A 73 -0.56 24.21 -21.90
N PHE A 74 -0.90 22.95 -22.21
CA PHE A 74 -1.76 22.14 -21.34
C PHE A 74 -1.12 21.88 -19.98
N VAL A 75 0.20 21.68 -19.90
CA VAL A 75 0.91 21.45 -18.62
C VAL A 75 0.95 22.74 -17.83
N LEU A 76 1.20 23.88 -18.48
CA LEU A 76 1.24 25.20 -17.83
C LEU A 76 -0.11 25.57 -17.19
N GLY A 77 -1.21 25.21 -17.85
CA GLY A 77 -2.58 25.43 -17.35
C GLY A 77 -3.07 24.39 -16.32
N MET A 78 -2.30 23.35 -16.01
CA MET A 78 -2.68 22.40 -14.97
C MET A 78 -2.35 22.93 -13.57
N GLU A 79 -3.26 22.72 -12.64
CA GLU A 79 -2.97 22.93 -11.21
C GLU A 79 -1.92 21.94 -10.72
N LEU A 80 -1.07 22.38 -9.80
CA LEU A 80 0.03 21.60 -9.23
C LEU A 80 -0.43 20.26 -8.65
N ARG A 81 -1.61 20.20 -8.01
CA ARG A 81 -2.17 18.92 -7.50
C ARG A 81 -2.39 17.88 -8.59
N HIS A 82 -2.92 18.29 -9.74
CA HIS A 82 -3.24 17.38 -10.83
C HIS A 82 -1.96 16.90 -11.52
N PHE A 83 -1.01 17.83 -11.72
CA PHE A 83 0.31 17.49 -12.26
C PHE A 83 1.06 16.52 -11.34
N GLY A 84 1.13 16.82 -10.04
CA GLY A 84 1.77 15.97 -9.04
C GLY A 84 1.13 14.58 -8.93
N LEU A 85 -0.21 14.50 -8.95
CA LEU A 85 -0.94 13.23 -8.97
C LEU A 85 -0.64 12.43 -10.25
N GLY A 86 -0.66 13.07 -11.41
CA GLY A 86 -0.38 12.42 -12.70
C GLY A 86 1.05 11.88 -12.77
N GLY A 87 2.03 12.68 -12.35
CA GLY A 87 3.43 12.27 -12.26
C GLY A 87 3.62 11.10 -11.30
N TRP A 88 3.01 11.17 -10.10
CA TRP A 88 3.06 10.09 -9.12
C TRP A 88 2.46 8.78 -9.64
N MET A 89 1.30 8.85 -10.31
CA MET A 89 0.66 7.67 -10.91
C MET A 89 1.52 7.08 -12.02
N SER A 90 2.16 7.92 -12.83
CA SER A 90 3.06 7.49 -13.92
C SER A 90 4.29 6.76 -13.37
N ILE A 91 4.95 7.33 -12.35
CA ILE A 91 6.09 6.70 -11.68
C ILE A 91 5.66 5.38 -11.04
N SER A 92 4.54 5.38 -10.32
CA SER A 92 4.00 4.17 -9.68
C SER A 92 3.74 3.07 -10.70
N LEU A 93 3.16 3.41 -11.86
CA LEU A 93 2.90 2.46 -12.93
C LEU A 93 4.20 1.85 -13.49
N ILE A 94 5.23 2.66 -13.74
CA ILE A 94 6.53 2.18 -14.20
C ILE A 94 7.13 1.19 -13.19
N LEU A 95 7.09 1.51 -11.90
CA LEU A 95 7.60 0.63 -10.84
C LEU A 95 6.83 -0.69 -10.78
N ILE A 96 5.49 -0.64 -10.85
CA ILE A 96 4.63 -1.84 -10.85
C ILE A 96 4.96 -2.73 -12.06
N LEU A 97 5.06 -2.15 -13.26
CA LEU A 97 5.38 -2.88 -14.49
C LEU A 97 6.79 -3.46 -14.45
N GLY A 98 7.76 -2.74 -13.90
CA GLY A 98 9.13 -3.21 -13.70
C GLY A 98 9.19 -4.42 -12.77
N SER A 99 8.57 -4.34 -11.58
CA SER A 99 8.48 -5.47 -10.65
C SER A 99 7.76 -6.66 -11.27
N PHE A 100 6.67 -6.42 -12.00
CA PHE A 100 5.92 -7.46 -12.70
C PHE A 100 6.76 -8.18 -13.75
N TYR A 101 7.44 -7.42 -14.62
CA TYR A 101 8.33 -7.96 -15.65
C TYR A 101 9.46 -8.79 -15.04
N ARG A 102 10.09 -8.29 -13.98
CA ARG A 102 11.21 -9.00 -13.34
C ARG A 102 10.80 -10.31 -12.70
N VAL A 103 9.67 -10.37 -12.00
CA VAL A 103 9.18 -11.62 -11.39
C VAL A 103 8.83 -12.65 -12.45
N LEU A 104 8.16 -12.25 -13.53
CA LEU A 104 7.74 -13.20 -14.57
C LEU A 104 8.90 -13.77 -15.39
N ASN A 105 9.98 -13.01 -15.54
CA ASN A 105 11.19 -13.45 -16.24
C ASN A 105 12.26 -14.05 -15.32
N HIS A 106 12.04 -14.06 -14.00
CA HIS A 106 13.00 -14.64 -13.06
C HIS A 106 13.17 -16.15 -13.31
N GLU A 107 14.42 -16.63 -13.27
CA GLU A 107 14.77 -18.02 -13.59
C GLU A 107 14.02 -19.01 -12.70
N PHE A 108 13.93 -18.74 -11.40
CA PHE A 108 13.19 -19.59 -10.46
C PHE A 108 11.70 -19.72 -10.83
N VAL A 109 11.07 -18.63 -11.27
CA VAL A 109 9.63 -18.62 -11.61
C VAL A 109 9.40 -19.34 -12.95
N THR A 110 10.29 -19.10 -13.92
CA THR A 110 10.22 -19.71 -15.26
C THR A 110 10.51 -21.20 -15.21
N ASN A 111 11.59 -21.64 -14.55
CA ASN A 111 11.99 -23.05 -14.50
C ASN A 111 10.99 -23.92 -13.73
N ASN A 112 10.27 -23.36 -12.75
CA ASN A 112 9.27 -24.08 -11.95
C ASN A 112 7.82 -23.89 -12.47
N ASN A 113 7.60 -23.23 -13.61
CA ASN A 113 6.27 -22.94 -14.15
C ASN A 113 5.33 -22.20 -13.18
N LEU A 114 5.86 -21.32 -12.33
CA LEU A 114 5.11 -20.65 -11.26
C LEU A 114 4.44 -19.33 -11.70
N ARG A 115 4.49 -18.96 -12.99
CA ARG A 115 4.01 -17.66 -13.50
C ARG A 115 2.55 -17.36 -13.11
N PHE A 116 1.64 -18.30 -13.33
CA PHE A 116 0.23 -18.12 -12.96
C PHE A 116 0.03 -18.01 -11.44
N SER A 117 0.78 -18.82 -10.67
CA SER A 117 0.77 -18.77 -9.20
C SER A 117 1.33 -17.46 -8.65
N ALA A 118 2.27 -16.83 -9.36
CA ALA A 118 2.79 -15.51 -9.03
C ALA A 118 1.76 -14.42 -9.25
N VAL A 119 1.15 -14.38 -10.44
CA VAL A 119 0.12 -13.40 -10.79
C VAL A 119 -1.13 -13.55 -9.92
N SER A 120 -1.55 -14.77 -9.60
CA SER A 120 -2.74 -15.00 -8.77
C SER A 120 -2.64 -14.40 -7.37
N LYS A 121 -1.42 -14.22 -6.82
CA LYS A 121 -1.20 -13.55 -5.52
C LYS A 121 -1.42 -12.05 -5.57
N LEU A 122 -1.42 -11.45 -6.76
CA LEU A 122 -1.73 -10.03 -6.97
C LEU A 122 -3.23 -9.75 -7.05
N LEU A 123 -4.06 -10.79 -7.19
CA LEU A 123 -5.51 -10.63 -7.31
C LEU A 123 -6.11 -9.90 -6.09
N THR A 124 -5.79 -10.36 -4.88
CA THR A 124 -6.33 -9.75 -3.65
C THR A 124 -5.95 -8.27 -3.48
N PRO A 125 -4.66 -7.86 -3.52
CA PRO A 125 -4.28 -6.44 -3.38
C PRO A 125 -4.81 -5.58 -4.52
N PHE A 126 -4.93 -6.12 -5.74
CA PHE A 126 -5.56 -5.41 -6.87
C PHE A 126 -7.04 -5.15 -6.60
N LEU A 127 -7.80 -6.17 -6.18
CA LEU A 127 -9.21 -6.02 -5.82
C LEU A 127 -9.39 -5.01 -4.67
N ILE A 128 -8.51 -5.05 -3.67
CA ILE A 128 -8.52 -4.09 -2.56
C ILE A 128 -8.29 -2.66 -3.08
N ALA A 129 -7.39 -2.44 -4.04
CA ALA A 129 -7.13 -1.13 -4.62
C ALA A 129 -8.28 -0.59 -5.48
N VAL A 130 -9.00 -1.48 -6.19
CA VAL A 130 -10.13 -1.12 -7.06
C VAL A 130 -11.45 -1.00 -6.30
N ALA A 131 -11.62 -1.70 -5.18
CA ALA A 131 -12.89 -1.75 -4.44
C ALA A 131 -13.48 -0.38 -4.03
N PRO A 132 -12.69 0.65 -3.64
CA PRO A 132 -13.23 1.98 -3.38
C PRO A 132 -13.98 2.59 -4.58
N CYS A 133 -13.65 2.21 -5.81
CA CYS A 133 -14.34 2.69 -7.01
C CYS A 133 -15.78 2.16 -7.14
N TRP A 134 -16.15 1.13 -6.38
CA TRP A 134 -17.53 0.61 -6.34
C TRP A 134 -18.42 1.36 -5.34
N LEU A 135 -17.85 2.22 -4.49
CA LEU A 135 -18.61 3.02 -3.54
C LEU A 135 -19.34 4.19 -4.25
N PRO A 136 -20.49 4.63 -3.73
CA PRO A 136 -21.14 5.85 -4.21
C PRO A 136 -20.23 7.08 -4.07
N LYS A 137 -20.30 8.01 -5.04
CA LYS A 137 -19.43 9.20 -5.08
C LYS A 137 -19.50 10.06 -3.82
N HIS A 138 -20.69 10.21 -3.21
CA HIS A 138 -20.86 11.00 -1.99
C HIS A 138 -20.09 10.39 -0.80
N VAL A 139 -20.15 9.06 -0.61
CA VAL A 139 -19.38 8.36 0.44
C VAL A 139 -17.88 8.52 0.19
N ILE A 140 -17.44 8.39 -1.07
CA ILE A 140 -16.02 8.56 -1.41
C ILE A 140 -15.53 9.95 -1.00
N VAL A 141 -16.29 11.01 -1.31
CA VAL A 141 -15.91 12.40 -1.00
C VAL A 141 -15.97 12.70 0.50
N ASN A 142 -17.04 12.28 1.18
CA ASN A 142 -17.25 12.58 2.60
C ASN A 142 -16.31 11.76 3.50
N GLU A 143 -16.08 10.49 3.17
CA GLU A 143 -15.39 9.53 4.03
C GLU A 143 -14.04 9.07 3.47
N THR A 144 -13.43 9.83 2.54
CA THR A 144 -12.14 9.46 1.90
C THR A 144 -11.07 9.08 2.92
N ARG A 145 -11.02 9.77 4.06
CA ARG A 145 -10.00 9.57 5.10
C ARG A 145 -10.11 8.18 5.72
N TYR A 146 -11.31 7.76 6.14
CA TYR A 146 -11.52 6.45 6.75
C TYR A 146 -11.30 5.32 5.75
N ILE A 147 -11.74 5.50 4.49
CA ILE A 147 -11.48 4.55 3.41
C ILE A 147 -9.97 4.40 3.19
N SER A 148 -9.21 5.51 3.15
CA SER A 148 -7.76 5.50 2.96
C SER A 148 -7.01 4.86 4.13
N VAL A 149 -7.41 5.15 5.37
CA VAL A 149 -6.82 4.54 6.58
C VAL A 149 -7.09 3.04 6.62
N CYS A 150 -8.34 2.63 6.37
CA CYS A 150 -8.71 1.22 6.33
C CYS A 150 -7.94 0.45 5.25
N LEU A 151 -7.90 1.01 4.04
CA LEU A 151 -7.12 0.48 2.91
C LEU A 151 -5.64 0.32 3.29
N GLY A 152 -5.05 1.36 3.89
CA GLY A 152 -3.65 1.34 4.31
C GLY A 152 -3.33 0.30 5.39
N LEU A 153 -4.21 0.17 6.40
CA LEU A 153 -4.05 -0.85 7.45
C LEU A 153 -4.17 -2.27 6.91
N LEU A 154 -5.15 -2.51 6.02
CA LEU A 154 -5.32 -3.82 5.37
C LEU A 154 -4.12 -4.16 4.48
N CYS A 155 -3.70 -3.24 3.61
CA CYS A 155 -2.52 -3.46 2.76
C CYS A 155 -1.26 -3.67 3.61
N SER A 156 -1.04 -2.86 4.65
CA SER A 156 0.09 -3.04 5.59
C SER A 156 0.07 -4.42 6.26
N PHE A 157 -1.12 -4.89 6.67
CA PHE A 157 -1.29 -6.22 7.23
C PHE A 157 -0.89 -7.32 6.24
N LEU A 158 -1.39 -7.25 5.00
CA LEU A 158 -1.08 -8.22 3.95
C LEU A 158 0.40 -8.20 3.57
N THR A 159 1.02 -7.02 3.48
CA THR A 159 2.45 -6.88 3.17
C THR A 159 3.32 -7.48 4.28
N LYS A 160 3.03 -7.20 5.56
CA LYS A 160 3.78 -7.81 6.68
C LYS A 160 3.67 -9.33 6.68
N LYS A 161 2.48 -9.87 6.37
CA LYS A 161 2.27 -11.31 6.23
C LYS A 161 3.13 -11.89 5.10
N MET A 162 3.21 -11.21 3.96
CA MET A 162 4.07 -11.61 2.85
C MET A 162 5.55 -11.60 3.23
N ILE A 163 6.01 -10.54 3.91
CA ILE A 163 7.39 -10.44 4.44
C ILE A 163 7.72 -11.65 5.34
N CYS A 164 6.89 -11.92 6.36
CA CYS A 164 7.14 -13.04 7.26
C CYS A 164 7.09 -14.39 6.55
N PHE A 165 6.18 -14.57 5.58
CA PHE A 165 6.10 -15.83 4.82
C PHE A 165 7.29 -16.00 3.87
N SER A 166 7.80 -14.90 3.30
CA SER A 166 9.04 -14.88 2.53
C SER A 166 10.21 -15.35 3.39
N MET A 167 10.38 -14.73 4.57
CA MET A 167 11.46 -15.09 5.51
C MET A 167 11.36 -16.54 6.01
N ALA A 168 10.14 -17.02 6.25
CA ALA A 168 9.89 -18.39 6.69
C ALA A 168 9.90 -19.42 5.54
N LYS A 169 10.11 -18.99 4.28
CA LYS A 169 10.01 -19.82 3.07
C LYS A 169 8.68 -20.60 2.97
N GLN A 170 7.59 -19.97 3.39
CA GLN A 170 6.24 -20.54 3.37
C GLN A 170 5.44 -20.09 2.15
N SER A 171 4.47 -20.90 1.74
CA SER A 171 3.57 -20.56 0.64
C SER A 171 2.58 -19.48 1.06
N TYR A 172 2.53 -18.39 0.28
CA TYR A 172 1.53 -17.35 0.44
C TYR A 172 0.28 -17.70 -0.35
N ALA A 173 -0.91 -17.63 0.26
CA ALA A 173 -2.16 -17.94 -0.44
C ALA A 173 -2.50 -16.88 -1.50
N SER A 174 -3.13 -17.27 -2.60
CA SER A 174 -3.56 -16.31 -3.64
C SER A 174 -4.71 -15.42 -3.17
N LEU A 175 -5.66 -16.02 -2.45
CA LEU A 175 -6.83 -15.34 -1.90
C LEU A 175 -6.65 -15.13 -0.39
N GLN A 176 -6.53 -13.87 0.03
CA GLN A 176 -6.34 -13.52 1.43
C GLN A 176 -7.70 -13.29 2.09
N MET A 177 -8.14 -14.25 2.91
CA MET A 177 -9.44 -14.20 3.59
C MET A 177 -9.57 -12.99 4.52
N GLU A 178 -8.47 -12.38 4.93
CA GLU A 178 -8.46 -11.18 5.76
C GLU A 178 -8.96 -9.92 5.05
N ALA A 179 -9.05 -9.95 3.71
CA ALA A 179 -9.67 -8.89 2.92
C ALA A 179 -11.20 -8.97 2.91
N PHE A 180 -11.79 -10.12 3.29
CA PHE A 180 -13.24 -10.34 3.22
C PHE A 180 -14.06 -9.31 4.01
N PRO A 181 -13.72 -8.95 5.27
CA PRO A 181 -14.48 -7.93 6.02
C PRO A 181 -14.51 -6.56 5.33
N TYR A 182 -13.43 -6.19 4.62
CA TYR A 182 -13.38 -4.97 3.83
C TYR A 182 -14.33 -5.01 2.63
N PHE A 183 -14.31 -6.09 1.85
CA PHE A 183 -15.25 -6.26 0.74
C PHE A 183 -16.70 -6.34 1.22
N ALA A 184 -16.96 -7.02 2.34
CA ALA A 184 -18.29 -7.14 2.92
C ALA A 184 -18.88 -5.76 3.27
N VAL A 185 -18.08 -4.86 3.89
CA VAL A 185 -18.52 -3.50 4.20
C VAL A 185 -18.80 -2.69 2.93
N ILE A 186 -17.94 -2.79 1.90
CA ILE A 186 -18.17 -2.08 0.62
C ILE A 186 -19.43 -2.57 -0.08
N ILE A 187 -19.64 -3.89 -0.14
CA ILE A 187 -20.83 -4.51 -0.74
C ILE A 187 -22.07 -4.12 0.04
N LEU A 188 -22.03 -4.14 1.38
CA LEU A 188 -23.14 -3.71 2.24
C LEU A 188 -23.55 -2.27 1.92
N ILE A 189 -22.60 -1.33 1.89
CA ILE A 189 -22.86 0.08 1.57
C ILE A 189 -23.43 0.21 0.14
N ARG A 190 -22.92 -0.56 -0.81
CA ARG A 190 -23.37 -0.51 -2.21
C ARG A 190 -24.78 -1.06 -2.39
N CYS A 191 -25.09 -2.20 -1.78
CA CYS A 191 -26.41 -2.82 -1.85
C CYS A 191 -27.48 -1.94 -1.20
N ASP A 192 -27.15 -1.33 -0.06
CA ASP A 192 -28.05 -0.44 0.66
C ASP A 192 -28.39 0.82 -0.15
N TYR A 193 -27.38 1.44 -0.76
CA TYR A 193 -27.57 2.59 -1.65
C TYR A 193 -28.50 2.28 -2.82
N SER A 194 -28.45 1.06 -3.36
CA SER A 194 -29.35 0.63 -4.44
C SER A 194 -30.80 0.51 -3.99
N ASN A 195 -31.04 0.20 -2.70
CA ASN A 195 -32.37 -0.05 -2.15
C ASN A 195 -32.98 1.17 -1.45
N SER A 196 -32.28 2.32 -1.45
CA SER A 196 -32.76 3.61 -0.90
C SER A 196 -33.20 3.57 0.57
N MET A 197 -32.72 2.61 1.36
CA MET A 197 -33.17 2.38 2.73
C MET A 197 -31.99 2.28 3.69
N LEU A 198 -31.96 3.15 4.70
CA LEU A 198 -31.24 3.05 5.99
C LEU A 198 -29.79 3.56 6.16
N ILE A 199 -28.82 3.30 5.28
CA ILE A 199 -27.42 3.71 5.58
C ILE A 199 -27.23 5.21 5.35
N ASN A 200 -27.32 5.96 6.45
CA ASN A 200 -26.87 7.34 6.54
C ASN A 200 -25.33 7.41 6.49
N ASP A 201 -24.77 8.54 6.06
CA ASP A 201 -23.32 8.80 6.02
C ASP A 201 -22.64 8.50 7.36
N GLN A 202 -23.34 8.76 8.47
CA GLN A 202 -22.89 8.46 9.83
C GLN A 202 -22.66 6.95 10.07
N ILE A 203 -23.50 6.09 9.50
CA ILE A 203 -23.38 4.64 9.62
C ILE A 203 -22.20 4.15 8.77
N ALA A 204 -22.04 4.65 7.54
CA ALA A 204 -20.87 4.33 6.70
C ALA A 204 -19.56 4.71 7.40
N LYS A 205 -19.52 5.89 8.02
CA LYS A 205 -18.40 6.35 8.85
C LYS A 205 -18.15 5.42 10.04
N ALA A 206 -19.19 5.04 10.78
CA ALA A 206 -19.08 4.13 11.91
C ALA A 206 -18.56 2.74 11.49
N LEU A 207 -19.01 2.23 10.33
CA LEU A 207 -18.56 0.96 9.76
C LEU A 207 -17.07 0.99 9.39
N PHE A 208 -16.63 1.99 8.60
CA PHE A 208 -15.22 2.11 8.24
C PHE A 208 -14.32 2.42 9.45
N GLY A 209 -14.81 3.21 10.41
CA GLY A 209 -14.11 3.48 11.67
C GLY A 209 -13.89 2.20 12.49
N SER A 210 -14.95 1.42 12.68
CA SER A 210 -14.90 0.14 13.40
C SER A 210 -14.00 -0.87 12.69
N LEU A 211 -14.11 -0.95 11.37
CA LEU A 211 -13.28 -1.82 10.54
C LEU A 211 -11.78 -1.42 10.62
N SER A 212 -11.48 -0.12 10.63
CA SER A 212 -10.12 0.39 10.82
C SER A 212 -9.55 -0.01 12.17
N MET A 213 -10.32 0.16 13.25
CA MET A 213 -9.92 -0.27 14.60
C MET A 213 -9.70 -1.79 14.68
N TRP A 214 -10.56 -2.57 14.03
CA TRP A 214 -10.41 -4.01 13.93
C TRP A 214 -9.13 -4.43 13.19
N TYR A 215 -8.82 -3.81 12.05
CA TYR A 215 -7.58 -4.06 11.32
C TYR A 215 -6.34 -3.64 12.12
N ALA A 216 -6.38 -2.51 12.84
CA ALA A 216 -5.30 -2.08 13.71
C ALA A 216 -5.05 -3.10 14.84
N TYR A 217 -6.11 -3.57 15.50
CA TYR A 217 -6.01 -4.62 16.52
C TYR A 217 -5.43 -5.92 15.95
N ARG A 218 -5.92 -6.36 14.78
CA ARG A 218 -5.44 -7.57 14.08
C ARG A 218 -3.96 -7.45 13.70
N LEU A 219 -3.55 -6.29 13.19
CA LEU A 219 -2.16 -5.99 12.85
C LEU A 219 -1.24 -6.12 14.07
N ILE A 220 -1.61 -5.52 15.20
CA ILE A 220 -0.82 -5.59 16.44
C ILE A 220 -0.77 -7.02 16.96
N LYS A 221 -1.92 -7.70 17.07
CA LYS A 221 -2.01 -9.08 17.57
C LYS A 221 -1.18 -10.04 16.72
N TRP A 222 -1.33 -9.97 15.40
CA TRP A 222 -0.59 -10.82 14.48
C TRP A 222 0.91 -10.54 14.53
N SER A 223 1.33 -9.27 14.57
CA SER A 223 2.74 -8.90 14.66
C SER A 223 3.37 -9.45 15.95
N LYS A 224 2.66 -9.38 17.09
CA LYS A 224 3.12 -9.97 18.36
C LYS A 224 3.30 -11.50 18.25
N MET A 225 2.34 -12.18 17.62
CA MET A 225 2.43 -13.64 17.42
C MET A 225 3.60 -14.02 16.49
N ALA A 226 3.76 -13.30 15.38
CA ALA A 226 4.85 -13.54 14.43
C ALA A 226 6.22 -13.32 15.08
N ILE A 227 6.39 -12.23 15.84
CA ILE A 227 7.62 -11.96 16.60
C ILE A 227 7.89 -13.08 17.60
N ALA A 228 6.89 -13.50 18.38
CA ALA A 228 7.04 -14.57 19.36
C ALA A 228 7.49 -15.89 18.71
N GLN A 229 6.87 -16.27 17.59
CA GLN A 229 7.24 -17.48 16.83
C GLN A 229 8.65 -17.41 16.25
N ILE A 230 9.05 -16.25 15.70
CA ILE A 230 10.41 -16.05 15.17
C ILE A 230 11.44 -16.13 16.30
N CYS A 231 11.18 -15.47 17.43
CA CYS A 231 12.04 -15.50 18.61
C CYS A 231 12.19 -16.91 19.20
N GLU A 232 11.08 -17.64 19.33
CA GLU A 232 11.08 -19.02 19.80
C GLU A 232 11.85 -19.93 18.85
N ARG A 233 11.68 -19.77 17.54
CA ARG A 233 12.35 -20.60 16.53
C ARG A 233 13.86 -20.35 16.45
N LEU A 234 14.30 -19.11 16.66
CA LEU A 234 15.71 -18.72 16.61
C LEU A 234 16.41 -18.78 17.98
N ASP A 235 15.70 -19.09 19.06
CA ASP A 235 16.19 -19.04 20.45
C ASP A 235 16.82 -17.67 20.81
N ILE A 236 16.19 -16.60 20.32
CA ILE A 236 16.59 -15.20 20.60
C ILE A 236 15.48 -14.48 21.37
N TYR A 237 15.87 -13.60 22.30
CA TYR A 237 14.92 -12.71 22.95
C TYR A 237 14.75 -11.43 22.14
N CYS A 238 13.50 -11.01 21.90
CA CYS A 238 13.23 -9.76 21.21
C CYS A 238 13.68 -8.58 22.07
N PHE A 239 14.60 -7.75 21.56
CA PHE A 239 15.17 -6.58 22.25
C PHE A 239 15.96 -6.87 23.53
N THR A 240 16.31 -8.14 23.80
CA THR A 240 17.13 -8.52 24.96
C THR A 240 18.28 -9.41 24.52
N ILE A 241 19.50 -9.11 24.95
CA ILE A 241 20.65 -10.00 24.73
C ILE A 241 20.53 -11.15 25.72
N LYS A 242 20.54 -12.39 25.22
CA LYS A 242 20.59 -13.58 26.08
C LYS A 242 21.87 -13.50 26.91
N ASN A 243 21.76 -13.35 28.23
CA ASN A 243 22.94 -13.38 29.09
C ASN A 243 23.67 -14.70 28.83
N PRO A 244 24.99 -14.67 28.52
CA PRO A 244 25.74 -15.88 28.30
C PRO A 244 25.57 -16.75 29.55
N ARG A 245 25.13 -18.00 29.38
CA ARG A 245 25.05 -18.95 30.49
C ARG A 245 26.43 -18.97 31.12
N THR A 246 26.53 -18.48 32.36
CA THR A 246 27.68 -18.74 33.23
C THR A 246 27.85 -20.24 33.20
N LYS A 247 28.94 -20.73 32.59
CA LYS A 247 29.23 -22.16 32.54
C LYS A 247 29.21 -22.61 33.99
N ALA A 248 28.21 -23.41 34.36
CA ALA A 248 28.21 -24.08 35.64
C ALA A 248 29.39 -25.06 35.58
N GLU A 249 30.42 -24.77 36.35
CA GLU A 249 31.54 -25.67 36.63
C GLU A 249 31.06 -26.87 37.44
#